data_AF-U1HJB7-F1
#
_entry.id   AF-U1HJB7-F1
#
_cell.length_a   1.000
_cell.length_b   1.000
_cell.length_c   1.000
_cell.angle_alpha   90.00
_cell.angle_beta   90.00
_cell.angle_gamma   90.00
#
_symmetry.space_group_name_H-M   'P 1'
#
loop_
_entity.id
_entity.type
_entity.pdbx_description
1 polymer ?
#
loop_
_entity_poly.entity_id
_entity_poly.type
_entity_poly.pdbx_seq_one_letter_code
_entity_poly.pdbx_strand_id
1 'polypeptide(L)'
;MQQTPNVDDANEAQAIADAFRDFVRVHQVLLNILIGKAGLFQTVPFIGAPIAAVLRQVENIVDTIAFGLIDRVQSQATELTNQAQSLSMTLKTTIDSYDGMNMRKRAISFKS
;
A
#
# COMPACT_ATOMS: atom_id res chain seq x y z
N MET A 1 20.33 -15.23 14.22
CA MET A 1 19.94 -14.10 13.35
C MET A 1 21.09 -13.11 13.41
N GLN A 2 21.85 -12.93 12.33
CA GLN A 2 22.90 -11.91 12.30
C GLN A 2 22.22 -10.54 12.24
N GLN A 3 22.44 -9.70 13.25
CA GLN A 3 22.03 -8.30 13.22
C GLN A 3 22.80 -7.63 12.10
N THR A 4 22.12 -7.35 11.00
CA THR A 4 22.62 -6.40 10.00
C THR A 4 22.86 -5.06 10.69
N PRO A 5 24.02 -4.42 10.51
CA PRO A 5 24.33 -3.13 11.13
C PRO A 5 23.30 -2.05 10.78
N ASN A 6 23.16 -1.05 11.66
CA ASN A 6 22.43 0.17 11.37
C ASN A 6 23.16 0.96 10.26
N VAL A 7 22.39 1.76 9.51
CA VAL A 7 22.93 2.68 8.52
C VAL A 7 23.28 4.00 9.22
N ASP A 8 24.54 4.11 9.63
CA ASP A 8 25.05 5.25 10.40
C ASP A 8 25.56 6.40 9.51
N ASP A 9 25.85 6.13 8.23
CA ASP A 9 26.23 7.18 7.28
C ASP A 9 25.02 8.01 6.86
N ALA A 10 25.11 9.33 7.06
CA ALA A 10 24.00 10.24 6.81
C ALA A 10 23.62 10.34 5.32
N ASN A 11 24.59 10.22 4.41
CA ASN A 11 24.33 10.30 2.97
C ASN A 11 23.66 9.00 2.49
N GLU A 12 24.11 7.85 2.98
CA GLU A 12 23.49 6.56 2.70
C GLU A 12 22.06 6.49 3.25
N ALA A 13 21.86 6.91 4.50
CA ALA A 13 20.54 7.00 5.12
C ALA A 13 19.58 7.89 4.31
N GLN A 14 20.05 9.05 3.88
CA GLN A 14 19.28 9.98 3.05
C GLN A 14 18.93 9.35 1.69
N ALA A 15 19.90 8.71 1.02
CA ALA A 15 19.67 8.04 -0.27
C ALA A 15 18.62 6.92 -0.16
N ILE A 16 18.63 6.15 0.93
CA ILE A 16 17.62 5.12 1.20
C ILE A 16 16.23 5.75 1.41
N ALA A 17 16.15 6.84 2.19
CA ALA A 17 14.89 7.55 2.41
C ALA A 17 14.32 8.13 1.09
N ASP A 18 15.16 8.71 0.24
CA ASP A 18 14.77 9.23 -1.07
C ASP A 18 14.28 8.10 -2.00
N ALA A 19 14.97 6.96 -2.01
CA ALA A 19 14.54 5.78 -2.77
C ALA A 19 13.20 5.23 -2.26
N PHE A 20 12.97 5.20 -0.94
CA PHE A 20 11.70 4.77 -0.38
C PHE A 20 10.56 5.73 -0.72
N ARG A 21 10.81 7.05 -0.71
CA ARG A 21 9.85 8.05 -1.18
C ARG A 21 9.48 7.84 -2.65
N ASP A 22 10.45 7.53 -3.50
CA ASP A 22 10.20 7.25 -4.91
C ASP A 22 9.38 5.97 -5.11
N PHE A 23 9.70 4.92 -4.34
CA PHE A 23 8.92 3.69 -4.28
C PHE A 23 7.46 3.96 -3.88
N VAL A 24 7.23 4.76 -2.83
CA VAL A 24 5.88 5.15 -2.38
C VAL A 24 5.14 5.90 -3.48
N ARG A 25 5.78 6.87 -4.13
CA ARG A 25 5.16 7.66 -5.20
C ARG A 25 4.68 6.78 -6.36
N VAL A 26 5.51 5.85 -6.83
CA VAL A 26 5.15 4.95 -7.94
C VAL A 26 3.97 4.05 -7.56
N HIS A 27 3.97 3.52 -6.33
CA HIS A 27 2.84 2.72 -5.84
C HIS A 27 1.56 3.54 -5.72
N GLN A 28 1.63 4.78 -5.22
CA GLN A 28 0.46 5.65 -5.14
C GLN A 28 -0.13 5.97 -6.52
N VAL A 29 0.71 6.18 -7.55
CA VAL A 29 0.21 6.36 -8.93
C VAL A 29 -0.54 5.12 -9.42
N LEU A 30 0.02 3.92 -9.23
CA LEU A 30 -0.64 2.67 -9.58
C LEU A 30 -1.98 2.50 -8.84
N LEU A 31 -1.98 2.72 -7.53
CA LEU A 31 -3.17 2.56 -6.70
C LEU A 31 -4.28 3.54 -7.06
N ASN A 32 -3.93 4.81 -7.35
CA ASN A 32 -4.89 5.81 -7.83
C ASN A 32 -5.51 5.41 -9.18
N ILE A 33 -4.74 4.80 -10.08
CA ILE A 33 -5.28 4.22 -11.33
C ILE A 33 -6.24 3.07 -11.03
N LEU A 34 -5.91 2.19 -10.08
CA LEU A 34 -6.77 1.08 -9.69
C LEU A 34 -8.07 1.57 -9.02
N ILE A 35 -8.03 2.63 -8.21
CA ILE A 35 -9.23 3.28 -7.64
C ILE A 35 -10.12 3.79 -8.77
N GLY A 36 -9.57 4.51 -9.75
CA GLY A 36 -10.33 5.00 -10.90
C GLY A 36 -10.98 3.88 -11.71
N LYS A 37 -10.25 2.77 -11.93
CA LYS A 37 -10.77 1.58 -12.62
C LYS A 37 -11.82 0.81 -11.82
N ALA A 38 -11.78 0.82 -10.48
CA ALA A 38 -12.81 0.20 -9.65
C ALA A 38 -14.21 0.78 -9.96
N GLY A 39 -14.28 2.06 -10.35
CA GLY A 39 -15.51 2.68 -10.84
C GLY A 39 -16.11 2.05 -12.11
N LEU A 40 -15.25 1.49 -12.99
CA LEU A 40 -15.66 0.83 -14.23
C LEU A 40 -16.13 -0.61 -14.00
N PHE A 41 -15.63 -1.27 -12.96
CA PHE A 41 -15.95 -2.67 -12.65
C PHE A 41 -17.26 -2.85 -11.86
N GLN A 42 -18.04 -1.79 -11.67
CA GLN A 42 -19.37 -1.87 -11.04
C GLN A 42 -20.33 -2.81 -11.79
N THR A 43 -20.08 -3.10 -13.07
CA THR A 43 -20.95 -3.90 -13.93
C THR A 43 -20.51 -5.36 -14.07
N VAL A 44 -19.28 -5.73 -13.67
CA VAL A 44 -18.75 -7.09 -13.85
C VAL A 44 -18.70 -7.82 -12.50
N PRO A 45 -19.47 -8.92 -12.34
CA PRO A 45 -19.55 -9.59 -11.04
C PRO A 45 -18.25 -10.34 -10.69
N PHE A 46 -17.94 -10.39 -9.38
CA PHE A 46 -16.89 -11.22 -8.76
C PHE A 46 -15.42 -10.84 -8.99
N ILE A 47 -15.11 -9.71 -9.64
CA ILE A 47 -13.73 -9.26 -9.84
C ILE A 47 -13.13 -8.58 -8.58
N GLY A 48 -13.97 -8.02 -7.71
CA GLY A 48 -13.52 -7.24 -6.55
C GLY A 48 -12.73 -8.03 -5.51
N ALA A 49 -13.24 -9.18 -5.08
CA ALA A 49 -12.65 -9.95 -3.98
C ALA A 49 -11.22 -10.49 -4.28
N PRO A 50 -10.93 -11.06 -5.48
CA PRO A 50 -9.56 -11.46 -5.80
C PRO A 50 -8.58 -10.28 -5.80
N ILE A 51 -8.98 -9.11 -6.31
CA ILE A 51 -8.12 -7.92 -6.35
C ILE A 51 -7.85 -7.42 -4.93
N ALA A 52 -8.88 -7.31 -4.09
CA ALA A 52 -8.72 -6.91 -2.69
C ALA A 52 -7.79 -7.87 -1.93
N ALA A 53 -7.88 -9.19 -2.17
CA ALA A 53 -7.00 -10.17 -1.55
C ALA A 53 -5.52 -10.01 -1.97
N VAL A 54 -5.25 -9.65 -3.23
CA VAL A 54 -3.90 -9.35 -3.70
C VAL A 54 -3.40 -8.03 -3.09
N LEU A 55 -4.24 -6.99 -3.03
CA LEU A 55 -3.85 -5.70 -2.44
C LEU A 55 -3.48 -5.83 -0.94
N ARG A 56 -4.18 -6.67 -0.18
CA ARG A 56 -3.79 -6.98 1.22
C ARG A 56 -2.43 -7.67 1.32
N GLN A 57 -2.08 -8.52 0.36
CA GLN A 57 -0.74 -9.12 0.31
C GLN A 57 0.32 -8.06 0.00
N VAL A 58 0.03 -7.13 -0.92
CA VAL A 58 0.92 -5.99 -1.21
C VAL A 58 1.11 -5.11 0.02
N GLU A 59 0.05 -4.82 0.78
CA GLU A 59 0.13 -4.07 2.04
C GLU A 59 1.09 -4.72 3.04
N ASN A 60 0.96 -6.04 3.27
CA ASN A 60 1.87 -6.76 4.17
C ASN A 60 3.35 -6.70 3.74
N ILE A 61 3.62 -6.74 2.42
CA ILE A 61 4.98 -6.63 1.89
C ILE A 61 5.53 -5.22 2.10
N VAL A 62 4.73 -4.19 1.81
CA VAL A 62 5.10 -2.79 2.04
C VAL A 62 5.40 -2.53 3.51
N ASP A 63 4.56 -3.03 4.42
CA ASP A 63 4.77 -2.90 5.87
C ASP A 63 6.07 -3.58 6.32
N THR A 64 6.35 -4.78 5.80
CA THR A 64 7.60 -5.51 6.11
C THR A 64 8.82 -4.72 5.66
N ILE A 65 8.78 -4.12 4.45
CA ILE A 65 9.86 -3.28 3.94
C ILE A 65 9.99 -2.02 4.80
N ALA A 66 8.88 -1.34 5.09
CA ALA A 66 8.87 -0.11 5.89
C ALA A 66 9.46 -0.33 7.29
N PHE A 67 9.01 -1.36 8.01
CA PHE A 67 9.56 -1.68 9.33
C PHE A 67 11.04 -2.05 9.27
N GLY A 68 11.44 -2.85 8.28
CA GLY A 68 12.85 -3.19 8.08
C GLY A 68 13.74 -1.98 7.80
N LEU A 69 13.24 -0.96 7.10
CA LEU A 69 13.95 0.29 6.85
C LEU A 69 13.97 1.19 8.09
N ILE A 70 12.84 1.33 8.80
CA ILE A 70 12.74 2.13 10.03
C ILE A 70 13.71 1.63 11.10
N ASP A 71 13.80 0.31 11.27
CA ASP A 71 14.68 -0.31 12.27
C ASP A 71 16.16 -0.05 11.98
N ARG A 72 16.54 0.03 10.69
CA ARG A 72 17.94 0.13 10.24
C ARG A 72 18.39 1.57 9.96
N VAL A 73 17.49 2.44 9.54
CA VAL A 73 17.78 3.82 9.10
C VAL A 73 17.15 4.79 10.09
N GLN A 74 17.54 4.67 11.37
CA GLN A 74 16.89 5.35 12.49
C GLN A 74 16.94 6.87 12.39
N SER A 75 17.99 7.42 11.77
CA SER A 75 18.12 8.86 11.49
C SER A 75 17.02 9.40 10.57
N GLN A 76 16.38 8.55 9.78
CA GLN A 76 15.29 8.87 8.85
C GLN A 76 13.96 8.21 9.26
N ALA A 77 13.87 7.63 10.47
CA ALA A 77 12.71 6.85 10.91
C ALA A 77 11.39 7.62 10.79
N THR A 78 11.40 8.92 11.10
CA THR A 78 10.21 9.79 10.98
C THR A 78 9.75 9.90 9.53
N GLU A 79 10.66 10.17 8.59
CA GLU A 79 10.32 10.30 7.17
C GLU A 79 9.83 8.95 6.61
N LEU A 80 10.54 7.86 6.91
CA LEU A 80 10.14 6.52 6.51
C LEU A 80 8.76 6.13 7.05
N THR A 81 8.46 6.48 8.31
CA THR A 81 7.14 6.26 8.92
C THR A 81 6.06 7.04 8.19
N ASN A 82 6.30 8.33 7.89
CA ASN A 82 5.34 9.16 7.17
C ASN A 82 5.04 8.62 5.76
N GLN A 83 6.09 8.21 5.03
CA GLN A 83 5.94 7.61 3.70
C GLN A 83 5.16 6.28 3.76
N ALA A 84 5.47 5.42 4.74
CA ALA A 84 4.78 4.16 4.95
C ALA A 84 3.29 4.37 5.27
N GLN A 85 2.96 5.29 6.17
CA GLN A 85 1.57 5.62 6.52
C GLN A 85 0.81 6.20 5.32
N SER A 86 1.44 7.07 4.55
CA SER A 86 0.86 7.64 3.31
C SER A 86 0.50 6.55 2.30
N LEU A 87 1.40 5.59 2.08
CA LEU A 87 1.15 4.45 1.20
C LEU A 87 0.07 3.52 1.75
N SER A 88 0.11 3.18 3.04
CA SER A 88 -0.90 2.34 3.70
C SER A 88 -2.32 2.92 3.57
N MET A 89 -2.50 4.23 3.77
CA MET A 89 -3.79 4.89 3.54
C MET A 89 -4.29 4.77 2.09
N THR A 90 -3.37 4.83 1.12
CA THR A 90 -3.70 4.70 -0.30
C THR A 90 -4.09 3.26 -0.65
N LEU A 91 -3.37 2.28 -0.10
CA LEU A 91 -3.68 0.85 -0.21
C LEU A 91 -5.05 0.53 0.39
N LYS A 92 -5.30 0.98 1.62
CA LYS A 92 -6.59 0.83 2.30
C LYS A 92 -7.74 1.38 1.47
N THR A 93 -7.62 2.61 0.98
CA THR A 93 -8.62 3.24 0.11
C THR A 93 -8.88 2.41 -1.16
N THR A 94 -7.82 1.83 -1.73
CA THR A 94 -7.94 0.96 -2.91
C THR A 94 -8.65 -0.34 -2.56
N ILE A 95 -8.23 -1.03 -1.48
CA ILE A 95 -8.88 -2.26 -0.98
C ILE A 95 -10.37 -2.01 -0.74
N ASP A 96 -10.72 -0.95 -0.03
CA ASP A 96 -12.10 -0.58 0.28
C ASP A 96 -12.93 -0.33 -0.99
N SER A 97 -12.31 0.26 -2.03
CA SER A 97 -12.96 0.46 -3.34
C SER A 97 -13.31 -0.87 -4.03
N TYR A 98 -12.47 -1.90 -3.87
CA TYR A 98 -12.73 -3.25 -4.41
C TYR A 98 -13.63 -4.10 -3.51
N ASP A 99 -13.55 -3.97 -2.19
CA ASP A 99 -14.43 -4.64 -1.22
C ASP A 99 -15.86 -4.10 -1.26
N GLY A 100 -16.04 -2.78 -1.36
CA GLY A 100 -17.34 -2.12 -1.43
C GLY A 100 -18.19 -2.55 -2.63
N MET A 101 -17.55 -2.96 -3.73
CA MET A 101 -18.26 -3.57 -4.88
C MET A 101 -18.97 -4.87 -4.48
N ASN A 102 -18.39 -5.67 -3.59
CA ASN A 102 -19.00 -6.91 -3.12
C ASN A 102 -20.26 -6.64 -2.29
N MET A 103 -20.29 -5.54 -1.53
CA MET A 103 -21.44 -5.15 -0.70
C MET A 103 -22.59 -4.53 -1.51
N ARG A 104 -22.30 -3.67 -2.49
CA ARG A 104 -23.33 -3.08 -3.37
C ARG A 104 -24.17 -4.14 -4.08
N LYS A 105 -23.54 -5.24 -4.55
CA LYS A 105 -24.27 -6.33 -5.18
C LYS A 105 -25.18 -7.08 -4.21
N ARG A 106 -24.75 -7.35 -2.97
CA ARG A 106 -25.60 -7.99 -1.97
C ARG A 106 -26.92 -7.22 -1.81
N ALA A 107 -26.85 -5.89 -1.71
CA ALA A 107 -28.04 -5.04 -1.61
C ALA A 107 -28.98 -5.13 -2.85
N ILE A 108 -28.44 -5.34 -4.05
CA ILE A 108 -29.24 -5.52 -5.28
C ILE A 108 -29.87 -6.92 -5.31
N SER A 109 -29.15 -7.97 -4.91
CA SER A 109 -29.65 -9.36 -4.88
C SER A 109 -30.80 -9.57 -3.89
N PHE A 110 -30.92 -8.74 -2.86
CA PHE A 110 -32.04 -8.78 -1.90
C PHE A 110 -33.28 -7.99 -2.38
N LYS A 111 -33.17 -7.23 -3.48
CA LYS A 111 -34.25 -6.40 -4.02
C LYS A 111 -34.91 -6.97 -5.29
N SER A 112 -34.58 -8.20 -5.70
CA SER A 112 -35.16 -8.89 -6.87
C SER A 112 -36.13 -9.99 -6.47
#